data_AF-A0A1J4WJF1-F1
#
_entry.id   AF-A0A1J4WJF1-F1
#
_cell.length_a   1.000
_cell.length_b   1.000
_cell.length_c   1.000
_cell.angle_alpha   90.00
_cell.angle_beta   90.00
_cell.angle_gamma   90.00
#
_symmetry.space_group_name_H-M   'P 1'
#
loop_
_entity.id
_entity.type
_entity.pdbx_description
1 polymer ?
#
loop_
_entity_poly.entity_id
_entity_poly.type
_entity_poly.pdbx_seq_one_letter_code
_entity_poly.pdbx_strand_id
1 'polypeptide(L)'
;MKPRNYVPGIAENGRRYASPLEERMAAVFEKEGIRYEYSKFFLVKNGTKQREVDFVLKTPVMPKRCNNGPVKYIEMKGRITSAARKQHDELAGIGVVTFIITGKLVRFYEKNGFLEESN
;
A
#
# COMPACT_ATOMS: atom_id res chain seq x y z
N MET A 1 28.03 -6.70 13.79
CA MET A 1 26.68 -6.44 14.35
C MET A 1 25.75 -7.56 13.90
N LYS A 2 25.15 -8.33 14.81
CA LYS A 2 24.01 -9.19 14.44
C LYS A 2 22.84 -8.26 14.05
N PRO A 3 22.13 -8.49 12.95
CA PRO A 3 20.94 -7.71 12.65
C PRO A 3 19.95 -7.89 13.81
N ARG A 4 19.44 -6.79 14.37
CA ARG A 4 18.30 -6.87 15.31
C ARG A 4 17.17 -7.55 14.53
N ASN A 5 16.69 -8.69 15.02
CA ASN A 5 15.52 -9.34 14.43
C ASN A 5 14.37 -8.33 14.45
N TYR A 6 13.86 -7.98 13.28
CA TYR A 6 12.69 -7.12 13.17
C TYR A 6 11.50 -7.82 13.81
N VAL A 7 10.84 -7.13 14.74
CA VAL A 7 9.58 -7.57 15.36
C VAL A 7 8.48 -6.68 14.79
N PRO A 8 7.58 -7.20 13.94
CA PRO A 8 6.57 -6.35 13.32
C PRO A 8 5.53 -5.85 14.31
N GLY A 9 5.10 -4.60 14.14
CA GLY A 9 3.89 -4.07 14.75
C GLY A 9 2.61 -4.81 14.29
N ILE A 10 1.51 -4.53 14.99
CA ILE A 10 0.19 -5.14 14.75
C ILE A 10 -0.76 -4.06 14.23
N ALA A 11 -1.39 -4.32 13.09
CA ALA A 11 -2.43 -3.47 12.52
C ALA A 11 -3.77 -3.64 13.26
N GLU A 12 -4.73 -2.74 13.04
CA GLU A 12 -6.04 -2.75 13.70
C GLU A 12 -6.80 -4.08 13.57
N ASN A 13 -6.63 -4.79 12.45
CA ASN A 13 -7.24 -6.11 12.21
C ASN A 13 -6.51 -7.28 12.91
N GLY A 14 -5.57 -7.00 13.81
CA GLY A 14 -4.80 -8.00 14.55
C GLY A 14 -3.69 -8.68 13.76
N ARG A 15 -3.50 -8.32 12.47
CA ARG A 15 -2.43 -8.90 11.63
C ARG A 15 -1.13 -8.14 11.81
N ARG A 16 -0.02 -8.87 11.71
CA ARG A 16 1.32 -8.29 11.72
C ARG A 16 1.64 -7.71 10.35
N TYR A 17 2.31 -6.56 10.34
CA TYR A 17 2.90 -6.03 9.09
C TYR A 17 3.87 -7.05 8.50
N ALA A 18 3.79 -7.31 7.20
CA ALA A 18 4.66 -8.29 6.54
C ALA A 18 6.09 -7.75 6.36
N SER A 19 6.27 -6.42 6.45
CA SER A 19 7.56 -5.78 6.33
C SER A 19 7.67 -4.46 7.12
N PRO A 20 8.90 -4.03 7.49
CA PRO A 20 9.12 -2.69 8.04
C PRO A 20 8.67 -1.56 7.11
N LEU A 21 8.55 -1.84 5.81
CA LEU A 21 8.12 -0.86 4.83
C LEU A 21 6.62 -0.57 4.95
N GLU A 22 5.82 -1.60 5.17
CA GLU A 22 4.38 -1.47 5.41
C GLU A 22 4.11 -0.73 6.72
N GLU A 23 4.80 -1.09 7.80
CA GLU A 23 4.65 -0.43 9.10
C GLU A 23 4.99 1.07 9.02
N ARG A 24 6.07 1.42 8.31
CA ARG A 24 6.43 2.84 8.08
C ARG A 24 5.38 3.58 7.27
N MET A 25 4.77 2.91 6.29
CA MET A 25 3.71 3.52 5.48
C MET A 25 2.42 3.72 6.29
N ALA A 26 2.06 2.75 7.12
CA ALA A 26 0.97 2.86 8.09
C ALA A 26 1.13 4.07 9.01
N ALA A 27 2.33 4.27 9.56
CA ALA A 27 2.65 5.44 10.39
C ALA A 27 2.50 6.77 9.62
N VAL A 28 2.79 6.80 8.31
CA VAL A 28 2.51 7.97 7.48
C VAL A 28 1.02 8.22 7.36
N PHE A 29 0.21 7.19 7.10
CA PHE A 29 -1.24 7.34 7.02
C PHE A 29 -1.83 7.85 8.34
N GLU A 30 -1.40 7.28 9.46
CA GLU A 30 -1.86 7.67 10.81
C GLU A 30 -1.54 9.13 11.13
N LYS A 31 -0.29 9.55 10.83
CA LYS A 31 0.13 10.94 11.02
C LYS A 31 -0.70 11.93 10.20
N GLU A 32 -1.11 11.53 9.00
CA GLU A 32 -1.88 12.35 8.05
C GLU A 32 -3.40 12.18 8.23
N GLY A 33 -3.86 11.40 9.22
CA GLY A 33 -5.30 11.16 9.44
C GLY A 33 -5.98 10.31 8.35
N ILE A 34 -5.20 9.63 7.51
CA ILE A 34 -5.72 8.80 6.41
C ILE A 34 -6.17 7.46 6.97
N ARG A 35 -7.47 7.18 6.86
CA ARG A 35 -8.05 5.89 7.28
C ARG A 35 -7.81 4.81 6.22
N TYR A 36 -7.38 3.63 6.65
CA TYR A 36 -7.06 2.51 5.76
C TYR A 36 -7.52 1.16 6.34
N GLU A 37 -7.56 0.14 5.47
CA GLU A 37 -7.72 -1.27 5.82
C GLU A 37 -6.44 -2.00 5.40
N TYR A 38 -5.83 -2.73 6.35
CA TYR A 38 -4.60 -3.46 6.09
C TYR A 38 -4.88 -4.88 5.58
N SER A 39 -4.16 -5.28 4.54
CA SER A 39 -4.14 -6.65 3.98
C SER A 39 -5.52 -7.18 3.57
N LYS A 40 -5.97 -6.75 2.38
CA LYS A 40 -7.27 -7.11 1.80
C LYS A 40 -7.11 -8.06 0.61
N PHE A 41 -7.90 -9.13 0.60
CA PHE A 41 -7.92 -10.09 -0.51
C PHE A 41 -9.02 -9.79 -1.53
N PHE A 42 -8.68 -10.01 -2.80
CA PHE A 42 -9.55 -9.91 -3.95
C PHE A 42 -9.50 -11.18 -4.78
N LEU A 43 -10.66 -11.60 -5.26
CA LEU A 43 -10.77 -12.71 -6.20
C LEU A 43 -10.50 -12.22 -7.62
N VAL A 44 -9.51 -12.82 -8.28
CA VAL A 44 -9.14 -12.58 -9.68
C VAL A 44 -9.34 -13.85 -10.50
N LYS A 45 -9.25 -13.73 -11.83
CA LYS A 45 -9.44 -14.85 -12.77
C LYS A 45 -10.76 -15.60 -12.54
N ASN A 46 -11.88 -14.88 -12.62
CA ASN A 46 -13.24 -15.43 -12.46
C ASN A 46 -13.43 -16.20 -11.14
N GLY A 47 -12.82 -15.74 -10.04
CA GLY A 47 -12.98 -16.36 -8.73
C GLY A 47 -11.99 -17.49 -8.40
N THR A 48 -11.13 -17.89 -9.34
CA THR A 48 -10.25 -19.05 -9.15
C THR A 48 -8.96 -18.75 -8.40
N LYS A 49 -8.62 -17.49 -8.20
CA LYS A 49 -7.35 -17.08 -7.60
C LYS A 49 -7.52 -15.87 -6.69
N GLN A 50 -6.78 -15.83 -5.59
CA GLN A 50 -6.77 -14.68 -4.68
C GLN A 50 -5.51 -13.84 -4.87
N ARG A 51 -5.70 -12.52 -4.81
CA ARG A 51 -4.63 -11.51 -4.74
C ARG A 51 -4.85 -10.62 -3.54
N GLU A 52 -3.75 -10.27 -2.90
CA GLU A 52 -3.74 -9.42 -1.73
C GLU A 52 -3.32 -8.00 -2.13
N VAL A 53 -3.93 -7.00 -1.51
CA VAL A 53 -3.48 -5.61 -1.56
C VAL A 53 -3.09 -5.22 -0.13
N ASP A 54 -1.92 -4.62 0.01
CA ASP A 54 -1.36 -4.31 1.33
C ASP A 54 -2.18 -3.27 2.08
N PHE A 55 -2.63 -2.20 1.41
CA PHE A 55 -3.48 -1.17 2.02
C PHE A 55 -4.64 -0.74 1.11
N VAL A 56 -5.82 -0.58 1.70
CA VAL A 56 -7.00 0.01 1.03
C VAL A 56 -7.44 1.24 1.79
N LEU A 57 -7.30 2.40 1.17
CA LEU A 57 -7.70 3.67 1.76
C LEU A 57 -9.23 3.80 1.76
N LYS A 58 -9.79 4.29 2.86
CA LYS A 58 -11.25 4.51 2.97
C LYS A 58 -11.69 5.66 2.06
N THR A 59 -10.86 6.70 1.96
CA THR A 59 -11.00 7.81 1.00
C THR A 59 -9.79 7.80 0.08
N PRO A 60 -9.96 7.87 -1.26
CA PRO A 60 -8.83 8.02 -2.16
C PRO A 60 -8.02 9.28 -1.87
N VAL A 61 -6.70 9.23 -2.06
CA VAL A 61 -5.81 10.38 -1.80
C VAL A 61 -4.99 10.72 -3.04
N MET A 62 -4.65 12.00 -3.20
CA MET A 62 -3.77 12.44 -4.29
C MET A 62 -2.30 12.38 -3.84
N PRO A 63 -1.49 11.45 -4.37
CA PRO A 63 -0.07 11.43 -4.07
C PRO A 63 0.65 12.67 -4.61
N LYS A 64 1.45 13.35 -3.77
CA LYS A 64 2.27 14.48 -4.24
C LYS A 64 3.24 13.98 -5.32
N ARG A 65 3.25 14.62 -6.51
CA ARG A 65 4.08 14.30 -7.69
C ARG A 65 3.72 13.03 -8.49
N CYS A 66 2.57 12.41 -8.26
CA CYS A 66 2.08 11.37 -9.18
C CYS A 66 0.85 11.88 -9.93
N ASN A 67 0.98 12.14 -11.23
CA ASN A 67 -0.13 12.53 -12.11
C ASN A 67 -1.07 11.36 -12.46
N ASN A 68 -1.05 10.29 -11.66
CA ASN A 68 -1.83 9.07 -11.92
C ASN A 68 -3.24 9.13 -11.32
N GLY A 69 -3.66 10.31 -10.85
CA GLY A 69 -4.96 10.51 -10.22
C GLY A 69 -5.05 9.96 -8.79
N PRO A 70 -6.26 9.95 -8.23
CA PRO A 70 -6.47 9.58 -6.83
C PRO A 70 -6.21 8.09 -6.62
N VAL A 71 -5.54 7.77 -5.52
CA VAL A 71 -5.10 6.43 -5.17
C VAL A 71 -5.97 5.88 -4.06
N LYS A 72 -6.54 4.69 -4.27
CA LYS A 72 -7.33 3.96 -3.27
C LYS A 72 -6.65 2.68 -2.77
N TYR A 73 -5.98 1.96 -3.67
CA TYR A 73 -5.36 0.68 -3.39
C TYR A 73 -3.84 0.83 -3.46
N ILE A 74 -3.13 0.37 -2.44
CA ILE A 74 -1.68 0.55 -2.32
C ILE A 74 -1.02 -0.81 -2.12
N GLU A 75 0.04 -1.03 -2.90
CA GLU A 75 0.86 -2.24 -2.84
C GLU A 75 2.29 -1.84 -2.48
N MET A 76 2.82 -2.40 -1.39
CA MET A 76 4.17 -2.19 -0.91
C MET A 76 5.11 -3.19 -1.56
N LYS A 77 6.18 -2.68 -2.18
CA LYS A 77 7.21 -3.52 -2.80
C LYS A 77 8.59 -2.94 -2.58
N GLY A 78 9.54 -3.75 -2.09
CA GLY A 78 10.94 -3.32 -2.01
C GLY A 78 11.52 -2.93 -3.38
N ARG A 79 11.12 -3.66 -4.43
CA ARG A 79 11.41 -3.39 -5.84
C ARG A 79 10.25 -3.86 -6.73
N ILE A 80 10.03 -3.20 -7.87
CA ILE A 80 8.99 -3.59 -8.82
C ILE A 80 9.49 -4.78 -9.65
N THR A 81 8.97 -5.97 -9.36
CA THR A 81 9.28 -7.21 -10.09
C THR A 81 8.24 -7.49 -11.17
N SER A 82 8.53 -8.41 -12.09
CA SER A 82 7.54 -8.87 -13.08
C SER A 82 6.33 -9.55 -12.41
N ALA A 83 6.52 -10.20 -11.26
CA ALA A 83 5.42 -10.76 -10.48
C ALA A 83 4.51 -9.66 -9.91
N ALA A 84 5.09 -8.56 -9.41
CA ALA A 84 4.32 -7.42 -8.92
C ALA A 84 3.52 -6.75 -10.05
N ARG A 85 4.12 -6.58 -11.24
CA ARG A 85 3.42 -6.08 -12.43
C ARG A 85 2.25 -6.99 -12.83
N LYS A 86 2.50 -8.30 -12.91
CA LYS A 86 1.44 -9.27 -13.22
C LYS A 86 0.27 -9.22 -12.23
N GLN A 87 0.57 -9.07 -10.94
CA GLN A 87 -0.48 -8.92 -9.92
C GLN A 87 -1.26 -7.61 -10.10
N HIS A 88 -0.57 -6.50 -10.37
CA HIS A 88 -1.20 -5.23 -10.70
C HIS A 88 -2.15 -5.38 -11.89
N ASP A 89 -1.71 -6.02 -12.98
CA ASP A 89 -2.55 -6.25 -14.16
C ASP A 89 -3.75 -7.17 -13.86
N GLU A 90 -3.54 -8.23 -13.08
CA GLU A 90 -4.62 -9.15 -12.64
C GLU A 90 -5.68 -8.43 -11.78
N LEU A 91 -5.27 -7.48 -10.93
CA LEU A 91 -6.17 -6.66 -10.10
C LEU A 91 -6.84 -5.54 -10.92
N ALA A 92 -6.12 -4.91 -11.83
CA ALA A 92 -6.67 -3.89 -12.72
C ALA A 92 -7.79 -4.45 -13.60
N GLY A 93 -7.66 -5.72 -14.04
CA GLY A 93 -8.70 -6.43 -14.79
C GLY A 93 -10.05 -6.58 -14.06
N ILE A 94 -10.11 -6.36 -12.76
CA ILE A 94 -11.34 -6.36 -11.94
C ILE A 94 -11.65 -4.98 -11.34
N GLY A 95 -11.02 -3.90 -11.83
CA GLY A 95 -11.22 -2.53 -11.36
C GLY A 95 -10.43 -2.15 -10.09
N VAL A 96 -9.51 -3.00 -9.63
CA VAL A 96 -8.64 -2.72 -8.46
C VAL A 96 -7.28 -2.21 -8.96
N VAL A 97 -7.19 -0.91 -9.23
CA VAL A 97 -5.94 -0.29 -9.71
C VAL A 97 -5.04 0.04 -8.52
N THR A 98 -3.92 -0.68 -8.38
CA THR A 98 -2.98 -0.49 -7.26
C THR A 98 -1.89 0.52 -7.58
N PHE A 99 -1.57 1.37 -6.61
CA PHE A 99 -0.39 2.21 -6.64
C PHE A 99 0.76 1.51 -5.91
N ILE A 100 1.81 1.18 -6.66
CA ILE A 100 2.95 0.44 -6.09
C ILE A 100 3.92 1.43 -5.42
N ILE A 101 4.02 1.35 -4.09
CA ILE A 101 4.93 2.17 -3.29
C ILE A 101 6.19 1.39 -2.94
N THR A 102 7.34 1.98 -3.27
CA THR A 102 8.65 1.43 -2.94
C THR A 102 9.30 2.13 -1.75
N GLY A 103 10.40 1.57 -1.23
CA GLY A 103 11.18 2.20 -0.16
C GLY A 103 11.62 3.64 -0.41
N LYS A 104 11.86 4.01 -1.67
CA LYS A 104 12.16 5.40 -2.05
C LYS A 104 10.94 6.31 -1.88
N LEU A 105 9.76 5.84 -2.27
CA LEU A 105 8.51 6.58 -2.15
C LEU A 105 8.04 6.70 -0.69
N VAL A 106 8.20 5.66 0.14
CA VAL A 106 7.91 5.78 1.58
C VAL A 106 8.73 6.90 2.21
N ARG A 107 10.04 6.96 1.94
CA ARG A 107 10.88 8.07 2.43
C ARG A 107 10.46 9.45 1.94
N PHE A 108 9.87 9.51 0.76
CA PHE A 108 9.32 10.75 0.23
C PHE A 108 8.05 11.15 1.00
N TYR A 109 7.11 10.23 1.20
CA TYR A 109 5.87 10.52 1.93
C TYR A 109 6.07 10.76 3.43
N GLU A 110 7.04 10.10 4.07
CA GLU A 110 7.42 10.41 5.46
C GLU A 110 7.80 11.88 5.66
N LYS A 111 8.42 12.50 4.64
CA LYS A 111 8.86 13.90 4.68
C LYS A 111 7.78 14.87 4.21
N ASN A 112 6.99 14.49 3.23
CA ASN A 112 6.15 15.42 2.47
C ASN A 112 4.64 15.22 2.67
N GLY A 113 4.21 14.11 3.27
CA GLY A 113 2.81 13.75 3.43
C GLY A 113 2.11 13.45 2.10
N PHE A 114 0.78 13.41 2.11
CA PHE A 114 -0.08 13.34 0.93
C PHE A 114 -0.69 14.72 0.60
N LEU A 115 -1.14 14.95 -0.64
CA LEU A 115 -2.01 16.10 -0.90
C LEU A 115 -3.42 15.65 -0.50
N GLU A 116 -4.01 16.31 0.50
CA GLU A 116 -5.46 16.26 0.66
C GLU A 116 -6.08 16.82 -0.63
N GLU A 117 -7.09 16.14 -1.19
CA GLU A 117 -8.04 16.84 -2.03
C GLU A 117 -8.62 17.95 -1.15
N SER A 118 -8.33 19.20 -1.52
CA SER A 118 -9.02 20.33 -0.92
C SER A 118 -10.50 20.16 -1.26
N ASN A 119 -11.33 20.00 -0.22
CA ASN A 119 -12.80 20.00 -0.32
C ASN A 119 -13.32 21.11 -1.23
#